data_AF-H6RLV8-F1
#
_entry.id   AF-H6RLV8-F1
#
_cell.length_a   1.000
_cell.length_b   1.000
_cell.length_c   1.000
_cell.angle_alpha   90.00
_cell.angle_beta   90.00
_cell.angle_gamma   90.00
#
_symmetry.space_group_name_H-M   'P 1'
#
loop_
_entity.id
_entity.type
_entity.pdbx_description
1 polymer ?
#
loop_
_entity_poly.entity_id
_entity_poly.type
_entity_poly.pdbx_seq_one_letter_code
_entity_poly.pdbx_strand_id
1 'polypeptide(L)'
;MTEREQAYTGATAPVYSDRPVAFRGPESLGGLLLILAGIAAALSLLLDWLRNREDTGWTLVRDAVRDLDGVFDDGGWQPLAIVFGGGVLLVLGVLLWLPARTHRFLGFVALLVSGVVTAAVIVPLAEADWEVEAFGPGLWCAIAVAVLGLLGSLKALLTGPRYPR
;
A
#
# COMPACT_ATOMS: atom_id res chain seq x y z
N MET A 1 12.22 -59.14 -43.93
CA MET A 1 13.32 -58.44 -43.22
C MET A 1 13.29 -57.01 -43.73
N THR A 2 12.66 -56.03 -43.09
CA THR A 2 12.56 -55.75 -41.65
C THR A 2 11.22 -55.07 -41.34
N GLU A 3 10.40 -55.74 -40.52
CA GLU A 3 9.41 -55.05 -39.70
C GLU A 3 10.18 -54.09 -38.79
N ARG A 4 9.96 -52.78 -38.93
CA ARG A 4 10.27 -51.84 -37.86
C ARG A 4 9.09 -51.81 -36.92
N GLU A 5 9.15 -52.73 -35.98
CA GLU A 5 8.44 -52.75 -34.71
C GLU A 5 8.56 -51.34 -34.07
N GLN A 6 7.57 -50.48 -34.32
CA GLN A 6 7.39 -49.26 -33.54
C GLN A 6 6.89 -49.71 -32.17
N ALA A 7 7.85 -49.94 -31.28
CA ALA A 7 7.58 -50.17 -29.87
C ALA A 7 6.82 -48.94 -29.34
N TYR A 8 5.50 -49.08 -29.21
CA TYR A 8 4.63 -48.18 -28.48
C TYR A 8 4.93 -48.39 -26.99
N THR A 9 6.12 -47.96 -26.54
CA THR A 9 6.46 -47.95 -25.13
C THR A 9 5.60 -46.90 -24.46
N GLY A 10 4.68 -47.38 -23.62
CA GLY A 10 3.87 -46.55 -22.73
C GLY A 10 4.75 -45.66 -21.88
N ALA A 11 5.00 -44.44 -22.36
CA ALA A 11 5.70 -43.42 -21.61
C ALA A 11 4.75 -42.89 -20.52
N THR A 12 4.65 -43.64 -19.41
CA THR A 12 4.07 -43.15 -18.15
C THR A 12 5.07 -42.29 -17.37
N ALA A 13 6.27 -42.06 -17.91
CA ALA A 13 7.23 -41.12 -17.36
C ALA A 13 6.76 -39.69 -17.71
N PRO A 14 6.44 -38.84 -16.71
CA PRO A 14 6.11 -37.45 -16.99
C PRO A 14 7.31 -36.76 -17.65
N VAL A 15 7.03 -35.91 -18.64
CA VAL A 15 8.06 -35.08 -19.29
C VAL A 15 8.52 -34.04 -18.27
N TYR A 16 9.58 -34.37 -17.52
CA TYR A 16 10.23 -33.43 -16.62
C TYR A 16 10.92 -32.36 -17.45
N SER A 17 10.64 -31.09 -17.15
CA SER A 17 11.36 -29.96 -17.70
C SER A 17 12.44 -29.53 -16.72
N ASP A 18 13.69 -29.49 -17.16
CA ASP A 18 14.82 -28.97 -16.36
C ASP A 18 14.80 -27.44 -16.25
N ARG A 19 13.74 -26.78 -16.74
CA ARG A 19 13.58 -25.32 -16.59
C ARG A 19 13.27 -25.02 -15.12
N PRO A 20 14.04 -24.13 -14.47
CA PRO A 20 13.83 -23.80 -13.07
C PRO A 20 12.41 -23.27 -12.87
N VAL A 21 11.62 -23.98 -12.07
CA VAL A 21 10.26 -23.57 -11.71
C VAL A 21 10.39 -22.38 -10.78
N ALA A 22 10.00 -21.19 -11.24
CA ALA A 22 10.03 -19.99 -10.42
C ALA A 22 9.11 -20.16 -9.21
N PHE A 23 9.68 -20.14 -8.01
CA PHE A 23 8.91 -20.15 -6.76
C PHE A 23 8.38 -18.73 -6.53
N ARG A 24 7.04 -18.59 -6.50
CA ARG A 24 6.38 -17.32 -6.19
C ARG A 24 6.07 -17.29 -4.70
N GLY A 25 7.03 -16.81 -3.92
CA GLY A 25 6.83 -16.59 -2.49
C GLY A 25 6.00 -15.33 -2.23
N PRO A 26 5.25 -15.26 -1.10
CA PRO A 26 4.53 -14.07 -0.70
C PRO A 26 5.48 -12.88 -0.52
N GLU A 27 5.00 -11.66 -0.80
CA GLU A 27 5.75 -10.43 -0.58
C GLU A 27 5.48 -9.95 0.85
N SER A 28 6.14 -10.61 1.82
CA SER A 28 5.84 -10.41 3.24
C SER A 28 6.22 -9.03 3.76
N LEU A 29 7.31 -8.43 3.24
CA LEU A 29 7.86 -7.18 3.76
C LEU A 29 7.06 -5.96 3.29
N GLY A 30 6.82 -5.79 1.99
CA GLY A 30 5.99 -4.69 1.49
C GLY A 30 4.53 -4.85 1.93
N GLY A 31 3.99 -6.07 1.97
CA GLY A 31 2.69 -6.35 2.60
C GLY A 31 2.62 -5.88 4.07
N LEU A 32 3.63 -6.20 4.88
CA LEU A 32 3.71 -5.74 6.27
C LEU A 32 3.80 -4.21 6.38
N LEU A 33 4.63 -3.56 5.56
CA LEU A 33 4.77 -2.10 5.55
C LEU A 33 3.45 -1.41 5.22
N LEU A 34 2.70 -1.93 4.24
CA LEU A 34 1.39 -1.40 3.87
C LEU A 34 0.34 -1.61 4.97
N ILE A 35 0.36 -2.74 5.67
CA ILE A 35 -0.51 -2.98 6.83
C ILE A 35 -0.19 -1.98 7.94
N LEU A 36 1.10 -1.79 8.26
CA LEU A 36 1.53 -0.81 9.26
C LEU A 36 1.12 0.61 8.87
N ALA A 37 1.21 0.97 7.58
CA ALA A 37 0.72 2.25 7.08
C ALA A 37 -0.79 2.42 7.34
N GLY A 38 -1.57 1.38 7.07
CA GLY A 38 -3.01 1.39 7.36
C GLY A 38 -3.35 1.52 8.85
N ILE A 39 -2.62 0.81 9.71
CA ILE A 39 -2.78 0.93 11.17
C ILE A 39 -2.43 2.35 11.63
N ALA A 40 -1.34 2.92 11.12
CA ALA A 40 -0.96 4.29 11.43
C ALA A 40 -2.03 5.31 10.99
N ALA A 41 -2.70 5.08 9.85
CA ALA A 41 -3.81 5.92 9.41
C ALA A 41 -5.02 5.83 10.37
N ALA A 42 -5.34 4.62 10.83
CA ALA A 42 -6.39 4.44 11.84
C ALA A 42 -6.03 5.13 13.16
N LEU A 43 -4.77 5.07 13.60
CA LEU A 43 -4.31 5.77 14.80
C LEU A 43 -4.34 7.30 14.62
N SER A 44 -4.04 7.82 13.43
CA SER A 44 -4.11 9.25 13.12
C SER A 44 -5.52 9.83 13.32
N LEU A 45 -6.58 9.04 13.08
CA LEU A 45 -7.97 9.45 13.35
C LEU A 45 -8.27 9.68 14.84
N LEU A 46 -7.64 8.89 15.70
CA LEU A 46 -7.85 8.95 17.15
C LEU A 46 -7.04 10.07 17.81
N LEU A 47 -6.04 10.61 17.13
CA LEU A 47 -5.08 11.55 17.68
C LEU A 47 -5.42 13.00 17.28
N ASP A 48 -5.03 13.92 18.16
CA ASP A 48 -5.16 15.35 17.92
C ASP A 48 -4.21 15.78 16.79
N TRP A 49 -4.77 16.50 15.83
CA TRP A 49 -4.04 16.97 14.66
C TRP A 49 -3.39 18.34 14.89
N LEU A 50 -4.00 19.19 15.72
CA LEU A 50 -3.47 20.48 16.13
C LEU A 50 -3.18 20.49 17.62
N ARG A 51 -2.01 21.02 18.01
CA ARG A 51 -1.53 20.97 19.41
C ARG A 51 -2.37 21.81 20.39
N ASN A 52 -3.22 22.70 19.87
CA ASN A 52 -4.05 23.64 20.63
C ASN A 52 -5.54 23.58 20.26
N ARG A 53 -5.99 22.55 19.54
CA ARG A 53 -7.41 22.29 19.30
C ARG A 53 -7.73 20.85 19.69
N GLU A 54 -8.91 20.64 20.29
CA GLU A 54 -9.44 19.30 20.60
C GLU A 54 -9.98 18.58 19.35
N ASP A 55 -9.65 19.10 18.16
CA ASP A 55 -10.06 18.55 16.87
C ASP A 55 -9.20 17.31 16.55
N THR A 56 -9.79 16.14 16.80
CA THR A 56 -9.23 14.84 16.42
C THR A 56 -9.37 14.60 14.92
N GLY A 57 -8.52 13.75 14.33
CA GLY A 57 -8.63 13.38 12.91
C GLY A 57 -10.03 12.87 12.50
N TRP A 58 -10.76 12.25 13.42
CA TRP A 58 -12.14 11.83 13.23
C TRP A 58 -13.13 13.00 13.08
N THR A 59 -12.95 14.09 13.83
CA THR A 59 -13.78 15.30 13.68
C THR A 59 -13.57 15.94 12.31
N LEU A 60 -12.32 16.05 11.87
CA LEU A 60 -11.96 16.56 10.54
C LEU A 60 -12.59 15.75 9.42
N VAL A 61 -12.55 14.41 9.50
CA VAL A 61 -13.21 13.54 8.51
C VAL A 61 -14.72 13.68 8.54
N ARG A 62 -15.32 13.76 9.73
CA ARG A 62 -16.77 13.91 9.87
C ARG A 62 -17.26 15.23 9.27
N ASP A 63 -16.52 16.31 9.48
CA ASP A 63 -16.90 17.63 8.98
C ASP A 63 -16.69 17.71 7.46
N ALA A 64 -15.60 17.15 6.93
CA ALA A 64 -15.37 17.01 5.49
C ALA A 64 -16.44 16.15 4.76
N VAL A 65 -16.99 15.13 5.43
CA VAL A 65 -18.10 14.32 4.88
C VAL A 65 -19.44 15.03 4.98
N ARG A 66 -19.63 15.93 5.95
CA ARG A 66 -20.84 16.75 6.05
C ARG A 66 -20.87 17.84 4.99
N ASP A 67 -19.71 18.34 4.61
CA ASP A 67 -19.56 19.37 3.59
C ASP A 67 -18.75 18.87 2.39
N LEU A 68 -19.34 17.92 1.65
CA LEU A 68 -18.70 17.33 0.47
C LEU A 68 -18.60 18.31 -0.71
N ASP A 69 -19.49 19.31 -0.78
CA ASP A 69 -19.48 20.31 -1.85
C ASP A 69 -18.30 21.28 -1.69
N GLY A 70 -17.96 21.68 -0.44
CA GLY A 70 -16.82 22.54 -0.13
C GLY A 70 -15.49 21.82 0.12
N VAL A 71 -15.46 20.49 0.04
CA VAL A 71 -14.34 19.67 0.54
C VAL A 71 -12.98 19.97 -0.09
N PHE A 72 -12.98 20.41 -1.35
CA PHE A 72 -11.76 20.79 -2.06
C PHE A 72 -11.33 22.24 -1.78
N ASP A 73 -12.29 23.12 -1.52
CA ASP A 73 -12.07 24.55 -1.28
C ASP A 73 -11.61 24.82 0.16
N ASP A 74 -12.15 24.08 1.13
CA ASP A 74 -11.85 24.23 2.56
C ASP A 74 -10.74 23.28 3.07
N GLY A 75 -10.09 22.54 2.16
CA GLY A 75 -9.00 21.61 2.49
C GLY A 75 -9.43 20.30 3.17
N GLY A 76 -10.74 20.04 3.31
CA GLY A 76 -11.29 18.81 3.89
C GLY A 76 -10.88 17.52 3.18
N TRP A 77 -10.45 17.62 1.93
CA TRP A 77 -9.92 16.48 1.16
C TRP A 77 -8.61 15.91 1.74
N GLN A 78 -7.83 16.70 2.49
CA GLN A 78 -6.54 16.27 3.05
C GLN A 78 -6.72 15.15 4.12
N PRO A 79 -7.51 15.33 5.21
CA PRO A 79 -7.81 14.24 6.14
C PRO A 79 -8.44 13.02 5.46
N LEU A 80 -9.35 13.24 4.51
CA LEU A 80 -10.00 12.15 3.77
C LEU A 80 -8.99 11.34 2.97
N ALA A 81 -8.09 12.00 2.25
CA ALA A 81 -7.06 11.33 1.46
C ALA A 81 -6.14 10.46 2.32
N ILE A 82 -5.77 10.93 3.52
CA ILE A 82 -4.91 10.16 4.45
C ILE A 82 -5.64 8.92 4.97
N VAL A 83 -6.91 9.07 5.35
CA VAL A 83 -7.69 7.99 5.97
C VAL A 83 -8.13 6.95 4.95
N PHE A 84 -8.74 7.39 3.85
CA PHE A 84 -9.12 6.48 2.76
C PHE A 84 -7.89 5.88 2.09
N GLY A 85 -6.83 6.68 1.87
CA GLY A 85 -5.56 6.19 1.34
C GLY A 85 -4.93 5.13 2.24
N GLY A 86 -4.85 5.39 3.55
CA GLY A 86 -4.38 4.41 4.54
C GLY A 86 -5.21 3.12 4.58
N GLY A 87 -6.54 3.24 4.51
CA GLY A 87 -7.44 2.09 4.41
C GLY A 87 -7.20 1.26 3.15
N VAL A 88 -7.02 1.90 2.00
CA VAL A 88 -6.68 1.23 0.73
C VAL A 88 -5.30 0.57 0.82
N LEU A 89 -4.30 1.23 1.41
CA LEU A 89 -2.96 0.65 1.62
C LEU A 89 -3.05 -0.60 2.50
N LEU A 90 -3.88 -0.59 3.56
CA LEU A 90 -4.11 -1.77 4.40
C LEU A 90 -4.63 -2.95 3.58
N VAL A 91 -5.66 -2.73 2.78
CA VAL A 91 -6.28 -3.75 1.93
C VAL A 91 -5.28 -4.29 0.91
N LEU A 92 -4.50 -3.40 0.27
CA LEU A 92 -3.43 -3.79 -0.66
C LEU A 92 -2.33 -4.60 0.04
N GLY A 93 -1.97 -4.24 1.28
CA GLY A 93 -1.02 -4.97 2.11
C GLY A 93 -1.46 -6.42 2.39
N VAL A 94 -2.74 -6.61 2.73
CA VAL A 94 -3.33 -7.95 2.88
C VAL A 94 -3.37 -8.70 1.55
N LEU A 95 -3.72 -8.03 0.45
CA LEU A 95 -3.72 -8.62 -0.89
C LEU A 95 -2.32 -9.07 -1.33
N LEU A 96 -1.25 -8.40 -0.90
CA LEU A 96 0.13 -8.81 -1.21
C LEU A 96 0.56 -10.11 -0.53
N TRP A 97 -0.17 -10.57 0.48
CA TRP A 97 0.04 -11.91 1.06
C TRP A 97 -0.61 -13.03 0.24
N LEU A 98 -1.56 -12.72 -0.64
CA LEU A 98 -2.15 -13.71 -1.54
C LEU A 98 -1.17 -13.99 -2.70
N PRO A 99 -0.88 -15.27 -3.02
CA PRO A 99 -0.02 -15.64 -4.14
C PRO A 99 -0.71 -15.36 -5.48
N ALA A 100 -0.74 -14.09 -5.88
CA ALA A 100 -1.41 -13.62 -7.10
C ALA A 100 -0.40 -13.29 -8.20
N ARG A 101 -0.81 -13.36 -9.48
CA ARG A 101 0.05 -12.99 -10.62
C ARG A 101 0.33 -11.48 -10.70
N THR A 102 -0.31 -10.67 -9.86
CA THR A 102 -0.45 -9.21 -10.06
C THR A 102 0.26 -8.36 -9.00
N HIS A 103 1.25 -8.90 -8.25
CA HIS A 103 1.96 -8.16 -7.20
C HIS A 103 2.57 -6.83 -7.67
N ARG A 104 3.08 -6.76 -8.91
CA ARG A 104 3.62 -5.50 -9.47
C ARG A 104 2.53 -4.45 -9.71
N PHE A 105 1.35 -4.87 -10.15
CA PHE A 105 0.22 -3.97 -10.33
C PHE A 105 -0.30 -3.50 -8.97
N LEU A 106 -0.42 -4.40 -7.98
CA LEU A 106 -0.81 -4.02 -6.61
C LEU A 106 0.20 -3.04 -6.01
N GLY A 107 1.51 -3.28 -6.20
CA GLY A 107 2.57 -2.35 -5.82
C GLY A 107 2.46 -0.99 -6.53
N PHE A 108 2.12 -0.97 -7.82
CA PHE A 108 1.89 0.27 -8.58
C PHE A 108 0.67 1.05 -8.07
N VAL A 109 -0.46 0.37 -7.84
CA VAL A 109 -1.65 0.99 -7.25
C VAL A 109 -1.33 1.52 -5.86
N ALA A 110 -0.60 0.75 -5.04
CA ALA A 110 -0.14 1.21 -3.73
C ALA A 110 0.77 2.45 -3.83
N LEU A 111 1.61 2.54 -4.86
CA LEU A 111 2.46 3.71 -5.11
C LEU A 111 1.62 4.95 -5.43
N LEU A 112 0.61 4.82 -6.29
CA LEU A 112 -0.30 5.92 -6.62
C LEU A 112 -1.05 6.41 -5.37
N VAL A 113 -1.61 5.47 -4.61
CA VAL A 113 -2.32 5.80 -3.35
C VAL A 113 -1.38 6.46 -2.36
N SER A 114 -0.17 5.92 -2.19
CA SER A 114 0.83 6.52 -1.32
C SER A 114 1.22 7.93 -1.76
N GLY A 115 1.32 8.19 -3.07
CA GLY A 115 1.60 9.53 -3.60
C GLY A 115 0.50 10.53 -3.24
N VAL A 116 -0.78 10.13 -3.31
CA VAL A 116 -1.92 10.96 -2.88
C VAL A 116 -1.84 11.24 -1.38
N VAL A 117 -1.56 10.22 -0.56
CA VAL A 117 -1.39 10.39 0.89
C VAL A 117 -0.22 11.34 1.20
N THR A 118 0.90 11.21 0.48
CA THR A 118 2.05 12.11 0.62
C THR A 118 1.66 13.56 0.27
N ALA A 119 0.90 13.78 -0.81
CA ALA A 119 0.42 15.11 -1.17
C ALA A 119 -0.47 15.70 -0.07
N ALA A 120 -1.38 14.90 0.49
CA ALA A 120 -2.26 15.32 1.58
C ALA A 120 -1.52 15.68 2.88
N VAL A 121 -0.30 15.16 3.08
CA VAL A 121 0.58 15.56 4.18
C VAL A 121 1.39 16.81 3.81
N ILE A 122 1.91 16.91 2.59
CA ILE A 122 2.80 18.01 2.19
C ILE A 122 2.04 19.34 2.07
N VAL A 123 0.81 19.35 1.54
CA VAL A 123 0.03 20.58 1.34
C VAL A 123 -0.17 21.37 2.65
N PRO A 124 -0.69 20.78 3.75
CA PRO A 124 -0.86 21.53 5.00
C PRO A 124 0.47 21.94 5.63
N LEU A 125 1.56 21.19 5.40
CA LEU A 125 2.90 21.61 5.84
C LEU A 125 3.39 22.84 5.07
N ALA A 126 3.12 22.90 3.77
CA ALA A 126 3.49 24.04 2.93
C ALA A 126 2.65 25.28 3.27
N GLU A 127 1.36 25.11 3.55
CA GLU A 127 0.46 26.20 3.99
C GLU A 127 0.83 26.75 5.38
N ALA A 128 1.38 25.91 6.24
CA ALA A 128 1.86 26.30 7.57
C ALA A 128 3.32 26.76 7.58
N ASP A 129 3.89 27.14 6.42
CA ASP A 129 5.29 27.59 6.28
C ASP A 129 6.32 26.64 6.93
N TRP A 130 6.02 25.33 6.95
CA TRP A 130 6.83 24.27 7.56
C TRP A 130 6.98 24.36 9.09
N GLU A 131 6.09 25.10 9.77
CA GLU A 131 6.05 25.20 11.24
C GLU A 131 5.44 23.95 11.88
N VAL A 132 6.26 22.90 12.05
CA VAL A 132 5.84 21.61 12.64
C VAL A 132 5.41 21.69 14.10
N GLU A 133 5.70 22.79 14.81
CA GLU A 133 5.37 22.99 16.22
C GLU A 133 3.87 23.14 16.49
N ALA A 134 3.11 23.59 15.48
CA ALA A 134 1.67 23.77 15.54
C ALA A 134 0.89 22.45 15.48
N PHE A 135 1.53 21.38 14.99
CA PHE A 135 0.88 20.10 14.72
C PHE A 135 1.01 19.12 15.89
N GLY A 136 -0.06 18.36 16.08
CA GLY A 136 -0.18 17.31 17.09
C GLY A 136 0.36 15.96 16.63
N PRO A 137 0.25 14.93 17.49
CA PRO A 137 0.70 13.56 17.19
C PRO A 137 -0.02 12.94 15.98
N GLY A 138 -1.23 13.39 15.63
CA GLY A 138 -1.96 12.91 14.46
C GLY A 138 -1.22 13.11 13.13
N LEU A 139 -0.51 14.24 12.97
CA LEU A 139 0.30 14.52 11.78
C LEU A 139 1.51 13.57 11.68
N TRP A 140 2.17 13.26 12.80
CA TRP A 140 3.30 12.34 12.82
C TRP A 140 2.89 10.93 12.37
N CYS A 141 1.69 10.49 12.77
CA CYS A 141 1.12 9.27 12.24
C CYS A 141 0.88 9.37 10.73
N ALA A 142 0.34 10.47 10.22
CA ALA A 142 0.15 10.67 8.77
C ALA A 142 1.47 10.65 7.98
N ILE A 143 2.53 11.26 8.51
CA ILE A 143 3.89 11.16 7.95
C ILE A 143 4.34 9.69 7.92
N ALA A 144 4.12 8.94 9.00
CA ALA A 144 4.44 7.51 9.03
C ALA A 144 3.65 6.73 7.97
N VAL A 145 2.37 7.03 7.73
CA VAL A 145 1.59 6.43 6.63
C VAL A 145 2.25 6.69 5.28
N ALA A 146 2.62 7.96 5.00
CA ALA A 146 3.26 8.34 3.74
C ALA A 146 4.59 7.59 3.53
N VAL A 147 5.45 7.54 4.55
CA VAL A 147 6.75 6.87 4.47
C VAL A 147 6.59 5.36 4.32
N LEU A 148 5.75 4.72 5.13
CA LEU A 148 5.51 3.28 5.07
C LEU A 148 4.82 2.86 3.78
N GLY A 149 3.87 3.67 3.28
CA GLY A 149 3.21 3.49 2.00
C GLY A 149 4.19 3.52 0.83
N LEU A 150 5.11 4.50 0.80
CA LEU A 150 6.13 4.63 -0.23
C LEU A 150 7.10 3.46 -0.19
N LEU A 151 7.60 3.11 1.00
CA LEU A 151 8.53 1.99 1.17
C LEU A 151 7.88 0.65 0.80
N GLY A 152 6.65 0.41 1.26
CA GLY A 152 5.91 -0.82 0.98
C GLY A 152 5.58 -0.99 -0.49
N SER A 153 5.09 0.07 -1.15
CA SER A 153 4.77 0.07 -2.58
C SER A 153 6.01 -0.09 -3.46
N LEU A 154 7.09 0.63 -3.17
CA LEU A 154 8.35 0.52 -3.91
C LEU A 154 8.95 -0.87 -3.77
N LYS A 155 8.93 -1.43 -2.55
CA LYS A 155 9.39 -2.79 -2.29
C LYS A 155 8.56 -3.82 -3.04
N ALA A 156 7.23 -3.66 -3.08
CA ALA A 156 6.33 -4.54 -3.82
C ALA A 156 6.59 -4.48 -5.34
N LEU A 157 6.82 -3.28 -5.88
CA LEU A 157 7.19 -3.06 -7.28
C LEU A 157 8.51 -3.73 -7.67
N LEU A 158 9.53 -3.63 -6.80
CA LEU A 158 10.87 -4.18 -7.05
C LEU A 158 10.96 -5.70 -6.80
N THR A 159 9.94 -6.33 -6.22
CA THR A 159 9.99 -7.77 -5.96
C THR A 159 9.79 -8.56 -7.26
N GLY A 160 10.86 -9.22 -7.71
CA GLY A 160 10.90 -10.03 -8.92
C GLY A 160 10.73 -11.54 -8.68
N PRO A 161 10.58 -12.34 -9.76
CA PRO A 161 10.49 -13.80 -9.67
C PRO A 161 11.75 -14.39 -9.01
N ARG A 162 11.58 -15.25 -7.99
CA ARG A 162 12.69 -16.02 -7.41
C ARG A 162 12.85 -17.32 -8.18
N TYR A 163 14.08 -17.61 -8.58
CA TYR A 163 14.46 -18.90 -9.17
C TYR A 163 15.21 -19.71 -8.11
N PRO A 164 14.92 -21.02 -7.97
CA PRO A 164 15.75 -21.89 -7.14
C PRO A 164 17.21 -21.86 -7.63
N ARG A 165 18.16 -21.75 -6.69
CA ARG A 165 19.61 -21.86 -6.95
C ARG A 165 20.05 -23.31 -6.90
#